data_AF-A0A821JQ59-F1
#
_entry.id   AF-A0A821JQ59-F1
#
_cell.length_a   1.000
_cell.length_b   1.000
_cell.length_c   1.000
_cell.angle_alpha   90.00
_cell.angle_beta   90.00
_cell.angle_gamma   90.00
#
_symmetry.space_group_name_H-M   'P 1'
#
loop_
_entity.id
_entity.type
_entity.pdbx_description
1 polymer ?
#
loop_
_entity_poly.entity_id
_entity_poly.type
_entity_poly.pdbx_seq_one_letter_code
_entity_poly.pdbx_strand_id
1 'polypeptide(L)'
;EKLKKTCQNTKYKIAFIQLCADKKKNNLQQLIAFSYYHGEYPSIIEHCERKIHEQFKNFNILRIQIKSLGSNEGVPQTDIEKQLFWNEKTCYFEFHYRIVLKQELDGNFLKFLQKRCESYSTYKLYLSPYAFKQIDHKKFHYIITMRLFDVGRNEAFQMNNQVV
;
A
#
# COMPACT_ATOMS: atom_id res chain seq x y z
N GLU A 1 -12.65 -14.13 17.38
CA GLU A 1 -11.94 -14.10 18.67
C GLU A 1 -10.59 -14.82 18.67
N LYS A 2 -10.45 -15.98 18.01
CA LYS A 2 -9.19 -16.75 17.91
C LYS A 2 -7.96 -15.93 17.50
N LEU A 3 -8.05 -15.09 16.45
CA LEU A 3 -6.92 -14.27 16.00
C LEU A 3 -6.47 -13.25 17.06
N LYS A 4 -7.44 -12.59 17.74
CA LYS A 4 -7.15 -11.66 18.85
C LYS A 4 -6.36 -12.38 19.95
N LYS A 5 -6.77 -13.58 20.34
CA LYS A 5 -6.06 -14.40 21.33
C LYS A 5 -4.67 -14.83 20.85
N THR A 6 -4.51 -15.20 19.58
CA THR A 6 -3.20 -15.55 19.01
C THR A 6 -2.23 -14.36 18.97
N CYS A 7 -2.73 -13.14 18.81
CA CYS A 7 -1.89 -11.93 18.80
C CYS A 7 -1.67 -11.32 20.19
N GLN A 8 -2.44 -11.72 21.21
CA GLN A 8 -2.27 -11.23 22.59
C GLN A 8 -0.85 -11.53 23.09
N ASN A 9 -0.22 -10.53 23.70
CA ASN A 9 1.15 -10.59 24.23
C ASN A 9 2.22 -10.97 23.18
N THR A 10 1.92 -10.77 21.90
CA THR A 10 2.90 -10.91 20.81
C THR A 10 3.21 -9.55 20.19
N LYS A 11 4.19 -9.51 19.29
CA LYS A 11 4.48 -8.32 18.47
C LYS A 11 3.41 -8.02 17.40
N TYR A 12 2.52 -8.97 17.12
CA TYR A 12 1.50 -8.81 16.08
C TYR A 12 0.33 -7.96 16.58
N LYS A 13 -0.02 -6.93 15.81
CA LYS A 13 -1.18 -6.07 16.03
C LYS A 13 -2.26 -6.41 15.02
N ILE A 14 -3.51 -6.14 15.37
CA ILE A 14 -4.68 -6.47 14.53
C ILE A 14 -5.33 -5.19 14.06
N ALA A 15 -5.71 -5.15 12.78
CA ALA A 15 -6.49 -4.06 12.19
C ALA A 15 -7.53 -4.62 11.21
N PHE A 16 -8.57 -3.83 10.95
CA PHE A 16 -9.48 -4.07 9.83
C PHE A 16 -9.05 -3.19 8.66
N ILE A 17 -8.93 -3.79 7.47
CA ILE A 17 -8.72 -3.07 6.21
C ILE A 17 -9.92 -3.30 5.30
N GLN A 18 -10.29 -2.32 4.49
CA GLN A 18 -11.39 -2.46 3.54
C GLN A 18 -10.89 -3.05 2.22
N LEU A 19 -11.57 -4.08 1.71
CA LEU A 19 -11.18 -4.83 0.51
C LEU A 19 -11.62 -4.18 -0.80
N CYS A 20 -12.74 -3.45 -0.79
CA CYS A 20 -13.29 -2.81 -1.98
C CYS A 20 -13.77 -1.39 -1.69
N ALA A 21 -13.48 -0.51 -2.65
CA ALA A 21 -13.97 0.85 -2.77
C ALA A 21 -15.26 0.95 -3.59
N ASP A 22 -15.80 -0.19 -3.99
CA ASP A 22 -16.96 -0.25 -4.87
C ASP A 22 -18.18 0.25 -4.12
N LYS A 23 -18.69 1.43 -4.52
CA LYS A 23 -19.83 2.12 -3.89
C LYS A 23 -21.11 1.27 -3.80
N LYS A 24 -21.18 0.16 -4.54
CA LYS A 24 -22.32 -0.77 -4.59
C LYS A 24 -22.17 -2.02 -3.71
N LYS A 25 -20.97 -2.34 -3.22
CA LYS A 25 -20.74 -3.49 -2.34
C LYS A 25 -20.35 -2.99 -0.95
N ASN A 26 -21.34 -2.98 -0.06
CA ASN A 26 -21.18 -2.61 1.35
C ASN A 26 -19.93 -3.23 1.98
N ASN A 27 -19.05 -2.36 2.51
CA ASN A 27 -18.14 -2.58 3.64
C ASN A 27 -17.52 -3.97 3.82
N LEU A 28 -16.95 -4.55 2.76
CA LEU A 28 -16.11 -5.73 2.92
C LEU A 28 -14.83 -5.33 3.66
N GLN A 29 -14.78 -5.64 4.96
CA GLN A 29 -13.60 -5.47 5.79
C GLN A 29 -12.90 -6.81 5.96
N GLN A 30 -11.60 -6.82 5.71
CA GLN A 30 -10.70 -7.93 6.02
C GLN A 30 -9.97 -7.65 7.32
N LEU A 31 -9.98 -8.62 8.21
CA LEU A 31 -9.14 -8.61 9.40
C LEU A 31 -7.71 -8.98 9.00
N ILE A 32 -6.74 -8.14 9.39
CA ILE A 32 -5.31 -8.39 9.18
C ILE A 32 -4.57 -8.41 10.52
N ALA A 33 -3.45 -9.16 10.54
CA ALA A 33 -2.43 -9.06 11.56
C ALA A 33 -1.15 -8.48 10.94
N PHE A 34 -0.50 -7.54 11.61
CA PHE A 34 0.73 -6.90 11.12
C PHE A 34 1.76 -6.77 12.23
N SER A 35 3.04 -6.73 11.86
CA SER A 35 4.16 -6.48 12.76
C SER A 35 5.33 -5.89 11.99
N TYR A 36 6.20 -5.18 12.69
CA TYR A 36 7.43 -4.64 12.13
C TYR A 36 8.60 -5.62 12.29
N TYR A 37 9.46 -5.66 11.29
CA TYR A 37 10.68 -6.47 11.25
C TYR A 37 11.85 -5.59 10.82
N HIS A 38 13.03 -5.91 11.36
CA HIS A 38 14.30 -5.31 10.97
C HIS A 38 15.23 -6.43 10.50
N GLY A 39 15.97 -6.18 9.43
CA GLY A 39 16.88 -7.14 8.81
C GLY A 39 17.23 -6.74 7.39
N GLU A 40 17.99 -7.60 6.72
CA GLU A 40 18.55 -7.33 5.40
C GLU A 40 17.76 -8.02 4.29
N TYR A 41 17.61 -7.36 3.15
CA TYR A 41 17.06 -7.97 1.96
C TYR A 41 18.12 -8.84 1.24
N PRO A 42 17.74 -9.97 0.63
CA PRO A 42 16.39 -10.57 0.62
C PRO A 42 16.10 -11.50 1.81
N SER A 43 17.10 -11.82 2.65
CA SER A 43 17.01 -12.86 3.70
C SER A 43 15.90 -12.62 4.73
N ILE A 44 15.58 -11.36 5.02
CA ILE A 44 14.50 -11.00 5.95
C ILE A 44 13.13 -11.50 5.49
N ILE A 45 12.92 -11.68 4.18
CA ILE A 45 11.64 -12.14 3.61
C ILE A 45 11.35 -13.56 4.06
N GLU A 46 12.26 -14.49 3.81
CA GLU A 46 12.13 -15.89 4.23
C GLU A 46 11.96 -16.02 5.75
N HIS A 47 12.71 -15.21 6.51
CA HIS A 47 12.56 -15.16 7.96
C HIS A 47 11.14 -14.74 8.37
N CYS A 48 10.60 -13.68 7.76
CA CYS A 48 9.25 -13.20 8.03
C CYS A 48 8.21 -14.25 7.68
N GLU A 49 8.30 -14.85 6.50
CA GLU A 49 7.37 -15.88 6.03
C GLU A 49 7.35 -17.07 6.98
N ARG A 50 8.53 -17.61 7.33
CA ARG A 50 8.64 -18.71 8.30
C ARG A 50 8.00 -18.35 9.64
N LYS A 51 8.28 -17.16 10.19
CA LYS A 51 7.71 -16.71 11.46
C LYS A 51 6.19 -16.53 11.41
N ILE A 52 5.67 -16.07 10.29
CA ILE A 52 4.23 -15.93 10.06
C ILE A 52 3.58 -17.32 9.99
N HIS A 53 4.16 -18.26 9.24
CA HIS A 53 3.65 -19.62 9.15
C HIS A 53 3.73 -20.36 10.50
N GLU A 54 4.80 -20.19 11.27
CA GLU A 54 4.91 -20.73 12.63
C GLU A 54 3.81 -20.19 13.56
N GLN A 55 3.64 -18.86 13.60
CA GLN A 55 2.70 -18.19 14.51
C GLN A 55 1.23 -18.47 14.13
N PHE A 56 0.92 -18.46 12.84
CA PHE A 56 -0.44 -18.54 12.32
C PHE A 56 -0.75 -19.89 11.68
N LYS A 57 -0.02 -20.97 12.03
CA LYS A 57 -0.22 -22.34 11.49
C LYS A 57 -1.64 -22.87 11.56
N ASN A 58 -2.46 -22.34 12.48
CA ASN A 58 -3.85 -22.72 12.71
C ASN A 58 -4.86 -21.84 11.96
N PHE A 59 -4.40 -21.01 11.01
CA PHE A 59 -5.20 -20.11 10.20
C PHE A 59 -4.92 -20.38 8.71
N ASN A 60 -5.93 -20.17 7.87
CA ASN A 60 -5.74 -20.12 6.43
C ASN A 60 -5.15 -18.75 6.05
N ILE A 61 -3.85 -18.69 5.79
CA ILE A 61 -3.15 -17.47 5.41
C ILE A 61 -3.45 -17.19 3.93
N LEU A 62 -4.36 -16.25 3.66
CA LEU A 62 -4.74 -15.90 2.28
C LEU A 62 -3.64 -15.13 1.54
N ARG A 63 -2.87 -14.30 2.26
CA ARG A 63 -1.83 -13.44 1.70
C ARG A 63 -0.88 -12.95 2.79
N ILE A 64 0.41 -12.89 2.47
CA ILE A 64 1.42 -12.15 3.22
C ILE A 64 1.79 -10.91 2.41
N GLN A 65 1.80 -9.74 3.06
CA GLN A 65 2.23 -8.48 2.44
C GLN A 65 3.38 -7.90 3.26
N ILE A 66 4.50 -7.66 2.59
CA ILE A 66 5.68 -7.02 3.17
C ILE A 66 5.80 -5.63 2.55
N LYS A 67 6.00 -4.62 3.41
CA LYS A 67 6.19 -3.23 3.00
C LYS A 67 7.51 -2.73 3.59
N SER A 68 8.36 -2.17 2.75
CA SER A 68 9.59 -1.48 3.13
C SER A 68 9.59 -0.07 2.57
N LEU A 69 10.43 0.80 3.13
CA LEU A 69 10.70 2.07 2.48
C LEU A 69 11.58 1.82 1.26
N GLY A 70 11.35 2.56 0.17
CA GLY A 70 12.21 2.47 -1.03
C GLY A 70 13.67 2.83 -0.74
N SER A 71 13.94 3.60 0.31
CA SER A 71 15.30 3.94 0.76
C SER A 71 16.03 2.79 1.45
N ASN A 72 15.36 1.69 1.81
CA ASN A 72 16.01 0.57 2.47
C ASN A 72 17.07 -0.07 1.58
N GLU A 73 18.12 -0.57 2.22
CA GLU A 73 19.16 -1.37 1.56
C GLU A 73 18.58 -2.70 1.06
N GLY A 74 19.09 -3.17 -0.10
CA GLY A 74 18.64 -4.38 -0.78
C GLY A 74 17.29 -4.28 -1.50
N VAL A 75 16.67 -3.09 -1.54
CA VAL A 75 15.62 -2.79 -2.54
C VAL A 75 16.29 -2.68 -3.92
N PRO A 76 15.81 -3.38 -4.96
CA PRO A 76 16.42 -3.36 -6.29
C PRO A 76 16.60 -1.95 -6.84
N GLN A 77 17.83 -1.61 -7.20
CA GLN A 77 18.19 -0.29 -7.70
C GLN A 77 17.73 -0.08 -9.14
N THR A 78 17.92 -1.10 -9.96
CA THR A 78 17.70 -1.09 -11.41
C THR A 78 16.55 -2.03 -11.82
N ASP A 79 16.00 -1.83 -13.01
CA ASP A 79 14.94 -2.68 -13.56
C ASP A 79 15.43 -4.13 -13.73
N ILE A 80 16.70 -4.30 -14.11
CA ILE A 80 17.35 -5.61 -14.22
C ILE A 80 17.40 -6.29 -12.85
N GLU A 81 17.89 -5.61 -11.82
CA GLU A 81 17.87 -6.15 -10.45
C GLU A 81 16.45 -6.49 -9.99
N LYS A 82 15.46 -5.66 -10.34
CA LYS A 82 14.07 -5.94 -10.03
C LYS A 82 13.64 -7.25 -10.67
N GLN A 83 13.95 -7.49 -11.94
CA GLN A 83 13.55 -8.73 -12.63
C GLN A 83 14.26 -9.97 -12.04
N LEU A 84 15.50 -9.81 -11.58
CA LEU A 84 16.27 -10.91 -10.97
C LEU A 84 15.79 -11.27 -9.58
N PHE A 85 15.47 -10.28 -8.74
CA PHE A 85 15.19 -10.50 -7.32
C PHE A 85 13.69 -10.51 -6.98
N TRP A 86 12.86 -9.81 -7.76
CA TRP A 86 11.45 -9.61 -7.46
C TRP A 86 10.55 -10.16 -8.56
N ASN A 87 9.46 -10.81 -8.15
CA ASN A 87 8.45 -11.27 -9.10
C ASN A 87 7.67 -10.08 -9.69
N GLU A 88 7.59 -10.05 -11.02
CA GLU A 88 6.90 -9.03 -11.83
C GLU A 88 5.47 -8.73 -11.34
N LYS A 89 4.76 -9.74 -10.84
CA LYS A 89 3.34 -9.64 -10.49
C LYS A 89 3.05 -9.28 -9.03
N THR A 90 4.03 -9.39 -8.13
CA THR A 90 3.77 -9.28 -6.67
C THR A 90 4.50 -8.14 -5.99
N CYS A 91 5.59 -7.63 -6.57
CA CYS A 91 6.39 -6.54 -6.02
C CYS A 91 6.30 -5.28 -6.88
N TYR A 92 6.03 -4.14 -6.24
CA TYR A 92 5.88 -2.83 -6.88
C TYR A 92 6.32 -1.72 -5.92
N PHE A 93 6.72 -0.58 -6.49
CA PHE A 93 6.86 0.65 -5.74
C PHE A 93 5.50 1.34 -5.60
N GLU A 94 5.19 1.82 -4.40
CA GLU A 94 3.96 2.53 -4.10
C GLU A 94 4.28 3.93 -3.56
N PHE A 95 3.76 4.96 -4.22
CA PHE A 95 3.92 6.36 -3.80
C PHE A 95 2.57 6.93 -3.37
N HIS A 96 2.57 7.67 -2.26
CA HIS A 96 1.37 8.29 -1.69
C HIS A 96 1.51 9.80 -1.70
N TYR A 97 0.61 10.50 -2.41
CA TYR A 97 0.56 11.96 -2.43
C TYR A 97 -0.60 12.44 -1.57
N ARG A 98 -0.32 13.30 -0.59
CA ARG A 98 -1.36 13.95 0.21
C ARG A 98 -1.69 15.31 -0.38
N ILE A 99 -2.94 15.49 -0.79
CA ILE A 99 -3.44 16.75 -1.35
C ILE A 99 -4.46 17.31 -0.39
N VAL A 100 -4.36 18.61 -0.08
CA VAL A 100 -5.36 19.32 0.72
C VAL A 100 -6.31 20.02 -0.22
N LEU A 101 -7.59 19.66 -0.16
CA LEU A 101 -8.65 20.31 -0.93
C LEU A 101 -9.56 21.10 -0.01
N LYS A 102 -10.01 22.27 -0.49
CA LYS A 102 -11.09 23.01 0.16
C LYS A 102 -12.42 22.33 -0.16
N GLN A 103 -13.36 22.40 0.77
CA GLN A 103 -14.72 21.93 0.55
C GLN A 103 -15.37 22.83 -0.50
N GLU A 104 -15.50 22.32 -1.72
CA GLU A 104 -16.37 22.91 -2.74
C GLU A 104 -17.74 22.27 -2.63
N LEU A 105 -18.79 23.09 -2.65
CA LEU A 105 -20.18 22.66 -2.47
C LEU A 105 -20.69 21.77 -3.62
N ASP A 106 -20.04 21.82 -4.79
CA ASP A 106 -20.44 21.14 -6.02
C ASP A 106 -19.64 19.85 -6.31
N GLY A 107 -18.59 19.56 -5.54
CA GLY A 107 -17.72 18.40 -5.72
C GLY A 107 -16.95 18.39 -7.05
N ASN A 108 -16.83 19.53 -7.73
CA ASN A 108 -16.20 19.63 -9.05
C ASN A 108 -14.71 19.30 -8.98
N PHE A 109 -14.00 19.77 -7.95
CA PHE A 109 -12.58 19.44 -7.78
C PHE A 109 -12.33 17.93 -7.61
N LEU A 110 -13.19 17.21 -6.89
CA LEU A 110 -13.02 15.78 -6.68
C LEU A 110 -13.18 15.00 -8.00
N LYS A 111 -14.20 15.35 -8.80
CA LYS A 111 -14.40 14.77 -10.13
C LYS A 111 -13.24 15.09 -11.06
N PHE A 112 -12.72 16.32 -11.01
CA PHE A 112 -11.54 16.72 -11.76
C PHE A 112 -10.32 15.88 -11.36
N LEU A 113 -10.08 15.70 -10.06
CA LEU A 113 -8.97 14.90 -9.55
C LEU A 113 -9.06 13.43 -9.96
N GLN A 114 -10.26 12.86 -9.91
CA GLN A 114 -10.53 11.50 -10.40
C GLN A 114 -10.19 11.37 -11.88
N LYS A 115 -10.72 12.26 -12.73
CA LYS A 115 -10.42 12.29 -14.17
C LYS A 115 -8.93 12.47 -14.44
N ARG A 116 -8.26 13.32 -13.64
CA ARG A 116 -6.81 13.53 -13.76
C ARG A 116 -6.07 12.24 -13.45
N CYS A 117 -6.42 11.52 -12.38
CA CYS A 117 -5.84 10.21 -12.09
C CYS A 117 -6.03 9.20 -13.23
N GLU A 118 -7.24 9.13 -13.78
CA GLU A 118 -7.58 8.24 -14.91
C GLU A 118 -6.74 8.54 -16.16
N SER A 119 -6.39 9.82 -16.40
CA SER A 119 -5.53 10.21 -17.52
C SER A 119 -4.06 9.74 -17.40
N TYR A 120 -3.61 9.36 -16.20
CA TYR A 120 -2.29 8.77 -15.94
C TYR A 120 -2.38 7.23 -15.81
N SER A 121 -3.10 6.59 -16.71
CA SER A 121 -3.33 5.13 -16.69
C SER A 121 -2.03 4.32 -16.72
N THR A 122 -0.99 4.82 -17.40
CA THR A 122 0.35 4.21 -17.46
C THR A 122 0.98 4.04 -16.08
N TYR A 123 0.75 4.97 -15.15
CA TYR A 123 1.34 4.96 -13.80
C TYR A 123 0.41 4.33 -12.75
N LYS A 124 -0.73 3.76 -13.18
CA LYS A 124 -1.80 3.22 -12.31
C LYS A 124 -2.13 4.16 -11.16
N LEU A 125 -2.30 5.44 -11.46
CA LEU A 125 -2.63 6.47 -10.50
C LEU A 125 -4.12 6.37 -10.12
N TYR A 126 -4.43 6.34 -8.83
CA TYR A 126 -5.83 6.33 -8.38
C TYR A 126 -6.02 7.09 -7.08
N LEU A 127 -7.21 7.67 -6.93
CA LEU A 127 -7.62 8.32 -5.69
C LEU A 127 -7.96 7.26 -4.64
N SER A 128 -7.31 7.33 -3.48
CA SER A 128 -7.60 6.43 -2.38
C SER A 128 -8.99 6.74 -1.79
N PRO A 129 -9.90 5.76 -1.73
CA PRO A 129 -11.32 5.99 -1.44
C PRO A 129 -11.62 6.32 0.02
N TYR A 130 -10.72 5.93 0.94
CA TYR A 130 -10.91 6.11 2.40
C TYR A 130 -9.74 6.83 3.06
N ALA A 131 -8.82 7.36 2.27
CA ALA A 131 -7.68 8.12 2.79
C ALA A 131 -8.03 9.60 2.95
N PHE A 132 -9.27 9.87 3.38
CA PHE A 132 -9.73 11.21 3.67
C PHE A 132 -9.59 11.48 5.15
N LYS A 133 -8.94 12.59 5.50
CA LYS A 133 -8.97 13.12 6.86
C LYS A 133 -9.49 14.53 6.77
N GLN A 134 -10.64 14.78 7.38
CA GLN A 134 -11.14 16.14 7.56
C GLN A 134 -10.19 16.86 8.51
N ILE A 135 -9.64 17.98 8.06
CA ILE A 135 -8.72 18.82 8.86
C ILE A 135 -9.56 19.80 9.67
N ASP A 136 -10.56 20.40 9.02
CA ASP A 136 -11.51 21.35 9.60
C ASP A 136 -12.81 21.34 8.77
N HIS A 137 -13.77 22.22 9.11
CA HIS A 137 -15.05 22.34 8.40
C HIS A 137 -14.94 22.70 6.91
N LYS A 138 -13.75 23.05 6.40
CA LYS A 138 -13.56 23.51 5.01
C LYS A 138 -12.41 22.83 4.31
N LYS A 139 -11.69 21.90 4.93
CA LYS A 139 -10.49 21.26 4.34
C LYS A 139 -10.45 19.76 4.55
N PHE A 140 -10.11 19.05 3.49
CA PHE A 140 -9.96 17.60 3.46
C PHE A 140 -8.59 17.24 2.92
N HIS A 141 -7.91 16.30 3.59
CA HIS A 141 -6.83 15.56 2.97
C HIS A 141 -7.41 14.51 2.05
N TYR A 142 -6.85 14.36 0.86
CA TYR A 142 -7.04 13.23 -0.02
C TYR A 142 -5.68 12.58 -0.26
N ILE A 143 -5.65 11.25 -0.39
CA ILE A 143 -4.44 10.53 -0.81
C ILE A 143 -4.63 10.03 -2.23
N ILE A 144 -3.67 10.33 -3.09
CA ILE A 144 -3.50 9.67 -4.38
C ILE A 144 -2.42 8.61 -4.22
N THR A 145 -2.67 7.42 -4.76
CA THR A 145 -1.72 6.33 -4.78
C THR A 145 -1.27 6.07 -6.21
N MET A 146 0.05 5.99 -6.41
CA MET A 146 0.68 5.52 -7.64
C MET A 146 1.32 4.16 -7.38
N ARG A 147 1.23 3.24 -8.33
CA ARG A 147 1.87 1.92 -8.25
C ARG A 147 2.65 1.63 -9.52
N LEU A 148 3.97 1.51 -9.37
CA LEU A 148 4.88 1.22 -10.46
C LEU A 148 5.34 -0.23 -10.37
N PHE A 149 5.00 -0.99 -11.40
CA PHE A 149 5.39 -2.37 -11.58
C PHE A 149 6.60 -2.40 -12.52
N ASP A 150 7.36 -3.48 -12.46
CA ASP A 150 8.44 -3.77 -13.43
C ASP A 150 9.58 -2.74 -13.53
N VAL A 151 9.71 -1.86 -12.53
CA VAL A 151 10.78 -0.88 -12.43
C VAL A 151 11.57 -1.03 -11.14
N GLY A 152 12.87 -0.75 -11.19
CA GLY A 152 13.76 -0.61 -10.04
C GLY A 152 13.64 0.77 -9.39
N ARG A 153 14.35 0.97 -8.28
CA ARG A 153 14.28 2.20 -7.48
C ARG A 153 14.59 3.45 -8.29
N ASN A 154 15.64 3.44 -9.10
CA ASN A 154 16.03 4.62 -9.88
C ASN A 154 14.89 5.11 -10.77
N GLU A 155 14.38 4.22 -11.61
CA GLU A 155 13.31 4.54 -12.55
C GLU A 155 12.02 4.87 -11.81
N ALA A 156 11.68 4.15 -10.73
CA ALA A 156 10.51 4.44 -9.92
C ALA A 156 10.51 5.88 -9.35
N PHE A 157 11.65 6.34 -8.84
CA PHE A 157 11.78 7.72 -8.34
C PHE A 157 11.81 8.75 -9.47
N GLN A 158 12.43 8.44 -10.60
CA GLN A 158 12.40 9.30 -11.79
C GLN A 158 10.97 9.49 -12.32
N MET A 159 10.22 8.41 -12.51
CA MET A 159 8.82 8.41 -12.92
C MET A 159 7.95 9.17 -11.92
N ASN A 160 8.17 8.97 -10.62
CA ASN A 160 7.49 9.73 -9.57
C ASN A 160 7.70 11.25 -9.72
N ASN A 161 8.92 11.69 -10.03
CA ASN A 161 9.23 13.10 -10.21
C ASN A 161 8.59 13.73 -11.47
N GLN A 162 8.16 12.92 -12.44
CA GLN A 162 7.45 13.40 -13.64
C GLN A 162 5.94 13.58 -13.39
N VAL A 163 5.40 12.92 -12.37
CA VAL A 163 3.98 12.97 -12.00
C VAL A 163 3.71 14.09 -10.98
N VAL A 164 4.69 14.41 -10.13
CA VAL A 164 4.63 15.46 -9.10
C VAL A 164 4.80 16.85 -9.70
#